data_AF-A0A251X8H3-F1
#
_entry.id   AF-A0A251X8H3-F1
#
_cell.length_a   1.000
_cell.length_b   1.000
_cell.length_c   1.000
_cell.angle_alpha   90.00
_cell.angle_beta   90.00
_cell.angle_gamma   90.00
#
_symmetry.space_group_name_H-M   'P 1'
#
loop_
_entity.id
_entity.type
_entity.pdbx_description
1 polymer ?
#
loop_
_entity_poly.entity_id
_entity_poly.type
_entity_poly.pdbx_seq_one_letter_code
_entity_poly.pdbx_strand_id
1 'polypeptide(L)'
;MIKFTRGFTLIELMIVIAIMAILSTIAMPTYQDAVIRTQISEGIKLAEPLQRHLELIYQQHQRFPADNHQAGLPQPQQLIGNYVTKMWVENGAIHITYGHRINAHVAGKTLTLRPATVMESPKSPLSWLCGYAQAVPGMQAQGHNLTDIPSLYLSPECRSWRNAS
;
A
#
# COMPACT_ATOMS: atom_id res chain seq x y z
N MET A 1 6.06 -59.48 -27.24
CA MET A 1 6.26 -58.33 -28.15
C MET A 1 6.63 -57.12 -27.30
N ILE A 2 7.92 -56.76 -27.24
CA ILE A 2 8.42 -55.67 -26.38
C ILE A 2 8.24 -54.36 -27.15
N LYS A 3 7.34 -53.48 -26.69
CA LYS A 3 7.19 -52.13 -27.25
C LYS A 3 8.41 -51.30 -26.82
N PHE A 4 9.22 -50.87 -27.79
CA PHE A 4 10.21 -49.82 -27.55
C PHE A 4 9.47 -48.50 -27.33
N THR A 5 9.43 -48.05 -26.08
CA THR A 5 8.96 -46.71 -25.74
C THR A 5 9.97 -45.71 -26.29
N ARG A 6 9.56 -44.85 -27.22
CA ARG A 6 10.39 -43.72 -27.67
C ARG A 6 10.60 -42.79 -26.47
N GLY A 7 11.82 -42.73 -25.96
CA GLY A 7 12.22 -41.79 -24.91
C GLY A 7 12.43 -40.38 -25.47
N PHE A 8 12.32 -39.38 -24.60
CA PHE A 8 12.66 -37.99 -24.91
C PHE A 8 14.13 -37.87 -25.33
N THR A 9 14.42 -37.09 -26.37
CA THR A 9 15.78 -36.83 -26.82
C THR A 9 16.46 -35.74 -25.98
N LEU A 10 17.79 -35.81 -25.85
CA LEU A 10 18.56 -34.79 -25.15
C LEU A 10 18.42 -33.41 -25.80
N ILE A 11 18.25 -33.36 -27.13
CA ILE A 11 18.05 -32.11 -27.86
C ILE A 11 16.69 -31.47 -27.58
N GLU A 12 15.63 -32.28 -27.45
CA GLU A 12 14.31 -31.79 -27.04
C GLU A 12 14.37 -31.16 -25.64
N LEU A 13 15.08 -31.82 -24.70
CA LEU A 13 15.26 -31.27 -23.37
C LEU A 13 16.03 -29.94 -23.37
N MET A 14 17.10 -29.84 -24.15
CA MET A 14 17.88 -28.61 -24.24
C MET A 14 17.08 -27.44 -24.82
N ILE A 15 16.24 -27.69 -25.82
CA ILE A 15 15.35 -26.66 -26.39
C ILE A 15 14.33 -26.20 -25.35
N VAL A 16 13.73 -27.13 -24.59
CA VAL A 16 12.76 -26.80 -23.53
C VAL A 16 13.42 -25.94 -22.44
N ILE A 17 14.63 -26.29 -21.99
CA ILE A 17 15.38 -25.50 -20.99
C ILE A 17 15.71 -24.10 -21.53
N ALA A 18 16.11 -23.99 -22.80
CA ALA A 18 16.41 -22.70 -23.42
C ALA A 18 15.16 -21.79 -23.45
N ILE A 19 14.00 -22.34 -23.81
CA ILE A 19 12.73 -21.58 -23.81
C ILE A 19 12.36 -21.17 -22.38
N MET A 20 12.48 -22.06 -21.38
CA MET A 20 12.19 -21.74 -19.98
C MET A 20 13.08 -20.61 -19.43
N ALA A 21 14.37 -20.59 -19.80
CA ALA A 21 15.30 -19.54 -19.37
C ALA A 21 14.88 -18.15 -19.91
N ILE A 22 14.46 -18.07 -21.17
CA ILE A 22 14.00 -16.83 -21.79
C ILE A 22 12.71 -16.34 -21.12
N LEU A 23 11.72 -17.23 -20.94
CA LEU A 23 10.43 -16.88 -20.34
C LEU A 23 10.58 -16.42 -18.88
N SER A 24 11.44 -17.08 -18.11
CA SER A 24 11.70 -16.73 -16.70
C SER A 24 12.22 -15.30 -16.54
N THR A 25 13.12 -14.88 -17.44
CA THR A 25 13.74 -13.54 -17.41
C THR A 25 12.71 -12.43 -17.58
N ILE A 26 11.68 -12.64 -18.41
CA ILE A 26 10.63 -11.65 -18.67
C ILE A 26 9.62 -11.60 -17.51
N ALA A 27 9.33 -12.75 -16.89
CA ALA A 27 8.30 -12.87 -15.87
C ALA A 27 8.72 -12.37 -14.47
N MET A 28 10.00 -12.52 -14.12
CA MET A 28 10.51 -12.22 -12.78
C MET A 28 10.30 -10.76 -12.29
N PRO A 29 10.55 -9.70 -13.09
CA PRO A 29 10.39 -8.33 -12.60
C PRO A 29 8.92 -8.03 -12.23
N THR A 30 7.97 -8.45 -13.06
CA THR A 30 6.54 -8.21 -12.81
C THR A 30 6.01 -8.94 -11.57
N TYR A 31 6.57 -10.12 -11.27
CA TYR A 31 6.18 -10.89 -10.08
C TYR A 31 6.58 -10.18 -8.78
N GLN A 32 7.79 -9.59 -8.73
CA GLN A 32 8.25 -8.87 -7.55
C GLN A 32 7.39 -7.64 -7.25
N ASP A 33 7.00 -6.88 -8.28
CA ASP A 33 6.11 -5.72 -8.13
C ASP A 33 4.76 -6.11 -7.52
N ALA A 34 4.20 -7.24 -7.95
CA ALA A 34 2.94 -7.76 -7.42
C ALA A 34 3.07 -8.15 -5.94
N VAL A 35 4.16 -8.82 -5.55
CA VAL A 35 4.45 -9.17 -4.15
C VAL A 35 4.64 -7.90 -3.30
N ILE A 36 5.32 -6.87 -3.83
CA ILE A 36 5.49 -5.61 -3.10
C ILE A 36 4.13 -4.94 -2.84
N ARG A 37 3.24 -4.91 -3.84
CA ARG A 37 1.89 -4.36 -3.68
C ARG A 37 1.09 -5.10 -2.61
N THR A 38 1.19 -6.43 -2.51
CA THR A 38 0.49 -7.19 -1.48
C THR A 38 1.05 -6.91 -0.08
N GLN A 39 2.37 -6.78 0.05
CA GLN A 39 3.02 -6.38 1.31
C GLN A 39 2.58 -4.97 1.77
N ILE A 40 2.50 -4.03 0.83
CA ILE A 40 2.00 -2.67 1.10
C ILE A 40 0.54 -2.71 1.55
N SER A 41 -0.31 -3.47 0.85
CA SER A 41 -1.73 -3.65 1.18
C SER A 41 -1.95 -4.24 2.57
N GLU A 42 -1.09 -5.15 3.03
CA GLU A 42 -1.16 -5.66 4.41
C GLU A 42 -0.90 -4.56 5.45
N GLY A 43 0.02 -3.63 5.18
CA GLY A 43 0.22 -2.45 6.03
C GLY A 43 -0.99 -1.50 6.04
N ILE A 44 -1.69 -1.36 4.91
CA ILE A 44 -2.95 -0.59 4.85
C ILE A 44 -4.02 -1.26 5.71
N LYS A 45 -4.18 -2.58 5.60
CA LYS A 45 -5.14 -3.36 6.42
C LYS A 45 -4.87 -3.22 7.91
N LEU A 46 -3.59 -3.17 8.31
CA LEU A 46 -3.19 -2.93 9.69
C LEU A 46 -3.64 -1.55 10.20
N ALA A 47 -3.76 -0.56 9.32
CA ALA A 47 -4.18 0.80 9.67
C ALA A 47 -5.72 0.99 9.67
N GLU A 48 -6.51 0.05 9.15
CA GLU A 48 -7.98 0.15 9.11
C GLU A 48 -8.64 0.38 10.49
N PRO A 49 -8.17 -0.22 11.61
CA PRO A 49 -8.69 0.10 12.94
C PRO A 49 -8.41 1.56 13.34
N LEU A 50 -7.24 2.11 12.96
CA LEU A 50 -6.89 3.50 13.22
C LEU A 50 -7.77 4.44 12.40
N GLN A 51 -8.05 4.11 11.13
CA GLN A 51 -8.97 4.89 10.29
C GLN A 51 -10.35 5.02 10.93
N ARG A 52 -10.94 3.89 11.35
CA ARG A 52 -12.23 3.87 12.04
C ARG A 52 -12.21 4.64 13.37
N HIS A 53 -11.10 4.55 14.11
CA HIS A 53 -10.95 5.31 15.35
C HIS A 53 -10.90 6.83 15.11
N LEU A 54 -10.15 7.26 14.09
CA LEU A 54 -10.08 8.67 13.70
C LEU A 54 -11.42 9.20 13.16
N GLU A 55 -12.17 8.37 12.43
CA GLU A 55 -13.55 8.67 12.02
C GLU A 55 -14.45 8.97 13.22
N LEU A 56 -14.41 8.13 14.26
CA LEU A 56 -15.20 8.33 15.47
C LEU A 56 -14.83 9.63 16.19
N ILE A 57 -13.53 9.92 16.35
CA ILE A 57 -13.06 11.19 16.93
C ILE A 57 -13.58 12.37 16.12
N TYR A 58 -13.50 12.30 14.79
CA TYR A 58 -13.99 13.36 13.92
C TYR A 58 -15.51 13.53 14.03
N GLN A 59 -16.30 12.44 14.08
CA GLN A 59 -17.74 12.53 14.27
C GLN A 59 -18.13 13.22 15.58
N GLN A 60 -17.40 12.92 16.66
CA GLN A 60 -17.67 13.47 17.99
C GLN A 60 -17.20 14.92 18.14
N HIS A 61 -16.01 15.25 17.62
CA HIS A 61 -15.35 16.53 17.91
C HIS A 61 -15.26 17.47 16.71
N GLN A 62 -15.65 17.01 15.51
CA GLN A 62 -15.57 17.76 14.25
C GLN A 62 -14.16 18.27 13.93
N ARG A 63 -13.14 17.60 14.47
CA ARG A 63 -11.72 17.92 14.29
C ARG A 63 -10.91 16.64 14.31
N PHE A 64 -9.88 16.58 13.46
CA PHE A 64 -8.91 15.50 13.53
C PHE A 64 -7.92 15.74 14.67
N PRO A 65 -7.40 14.67 15.30
CA PRO A 65 -6.32 14.80 16.27
C PRO A 65 -5.02 15.20 15.56
N ALA A 66 -4.25 16.06 16.22
CA ALA A 66 -2.96 16.55 15.73
C ALA A 66 -1.91 15.43 15.69
N ASP A 67 -1.95 14.50 16.65
CA ASP A 67 -0.95 13.44 16.83
C ASP A 67 -1.54 12.17 17.49
N ASN A 68 -0.70 11.14 17.68
CA ASN A 68 -1.07 9.90 18.37
C ASN A 68 -1.58 10.13 19.79
N HIS A 69 -0.97 11.04 20.54
CA HIS A 69 -1.33 11.28 21.93
C HIS A 69 -2.75 11.85 22.03
N GLN A 70 -3.08 12.84 21.20
CA GLN A 70 -4.42 13.39 21.11
C GLN A 70 -5.44 12.38 20.56
N ALA A 71 -4.99 11.45 19.71
CA ALA A 71 -5.82 10.34 19.24
C ALA A 71 -5.99 9.22 20.29
N GLY A 72 -5.29 9.26 21.44
CA GLY A 72 -5.28 8.17 22.41
C GLY A 72 -4.62 6.89 21.90
N LEU A 73 -3.72 7.01 20.91
CA LEU A 73 -2.97 5.92 20.31
C LEU A 73 -1.62 5.74 21.02
N PRO A 74 -1.06 4.50 21.02
CA PRO A 74 0.26 4.25 21.57
C PRO A 74 1.37 4.95 20.76
N GLN A 75 2.60 4.87 21.28
CA GLN A 75 3.76 5.45 20.61
C GLN A 75 3.97 4.85 19.22
N PRO A 76 4.50 5.60 18.24
CA PRO A 76 4.59 5.13 16.86
C PRO A 76 5.27 3.77 16.67
N GLN A 77 6.32 3.48 17.46
CA GLN A 77 7.10 2.24 17.42
C GLN A 77 6.39 1.05 18.07
N GLN A 78 5.23 1.25 18.68
CA GLN A 78 4.38 0.17 19.21
C GLN A 78 3.27 -0.22 18.22
N LEU A 79 3.07 0.57 17.17
CA LEU A 79 2.13 0.32 16.08
C LEU A 79 2.85 -0.42 14.94
N ILE A 80 3.12 -1.71 15.17
CA ILE A 80 3.97 -2.55 14.32
C ILE A 80 3.20 -3.70 13.66
N GLY A 81 3.75 -4.23 12.57
CA GLY A 81 3.24 -5.43 11.89
C GLY A 81 4.32 -6.14 11.09
N ASN A 82 3.94 -7.20 10.35
CA ASN A 82 4.87 -8.03 9.58
C ASN A 82 5.75 -7.22 8.60
N TYR A 83 5.19 -6.14 8.04
CA TYR A 83 5.86 -5.25 7.09
C TYR A 83 5.91 -3.80 7.56
N VAL A 84 5.47 -3.49 8.79
CA VAL A 84 5.32 -2.12 9.31
C VAL A 84 6.19 -1.93 10.54
N THR A 85 7.02 -0.89 10.52
CA THR A 85 7.96 -0.57 11.63
C THR A 85 7.42 0.48 12.57
N LYS A 86 6.59 1.42 12.07
CA LYS A 86 5.90 2.41 12.88
C LYS A 86 4.71 2.99 12.12
N MET A 87 3.71 3.44 12.87
CA MET A 87 2.62 4.26 12.36
C MET A 87 2.41 5.49 13.23
N TRP A 88 2.13 6.65 12.64
CA TRP A 88 1.76 7.84 13.39
C TRP A 88 0.68 8.64 12.68
N VAL A 89 -0.03 9.44 13.46
CA VAL A 89 -1.04 10.37 13.00
C VAL A 89 -0.45 11.77 12.99
N GLU A 90 -0.73 12.52 11.93
CA GLU A 90 -0.45 13.95 11.83
C GLU A 90 -1.70 14.66 11.26
N ASN A 91 -2.39 15.45 12.09
CA ASN A 91 -3.61 16.17 11.69
C ASN A 91 -4.65 15.27 10.98
N GLY A 92 -4.83 14.05 11.48
CA GLY A 92 -5.72 13.03 10.91
C GLY A 92 -5.12 12.16 9.80
N ALA A 93 -4.02 12.56 9.18
CA ALA A 93 -3.30 11.70 8.23
C ALA A 93 -2.56 10.58 8.98
N ILE A 94 -2.70 9.34 8.52
CA ILE A 94 -1.98 8.18 9.04
C ILE A 94 -0.77 7.93 8.14
N HIS A 95 0.41 7.90 8.72
CA HIS A 95 1.65 7.56 8.05
C HIS A 95 2.10 6.17 8.48
N ILE A 96 2.45 5.33 7.51
CA ILE A 96 2.89 3.94 7.71
C ILE A 96 4.30 3.83 7.15
N THR A 97 5.31 3.61 8.00
CA THR A 97 6.67 3.31 7.54
C THR A 97 6.86 1.81 7.44
N TYR A 98 7.20 1.35 6.24
CA TYR A 98 7.43 -0.06 5.96
C TYR A 98 8.84 -0.52 6.33
N GLY A 99 8.96 -1.79 6.73
CA GLY A 99 10.23 -2.43 7.05
C GLY A 99 10.04 -3.89 7.44
N HIS A 100 10.88 -4.40 8.34
CA HIS A 100 10.92 -5.82 8.73
C HIS A 100 11.17 -6.75 7.54
N ARG A 101 10.13 -7.48 7.10
CA ARG A 101 10.20 -8.51 6.06
C ARG A 101 9.80 -8.00 4.66
N ILE A 102 9.62 -6.69 4.52
CA ILE A 102 9.22 -6.09 3.24
C ILE A 102 10.36 -6.17 2.23
N ASN A 103 10.03 -6.19 0.95
CA ASN A 103 11.02 -6.10 -0.12
C ASN A 103 11.93 -4.85 0.03
N ALA A 104 13.23 -5.03 -0.22
CA ALA A 104 14.24 -3.98 -0.08
C ALA A 104 13.95 -2.71 -0.90
N HIS A 105 13.25 -2.81 -2.04
CA HIS A 105 12.90 -1.66 -2.88
C HIS A 105 11.98 -0.63 -2.18
N VAL A 106 11.27 -1.06 -1.13
CA VAL A 106 10.33 -0.20 -0.38
C VAL A 106 10.60 -0.20 1.12
N ALA A 107 11.70 -0.80 1.58
CA ALA A 107 12.09 -0.77 2.98
C ALA A 107 12.44 0.65 3.43
N GLY A 108 11.93 1.07 4.59
CA GLY A 108 12.09 2.44 5.11
C GLY A 108 11.20 3.48 4.44
N LYS A 109 10.45 3.11 3.40
CA LYS A 109 9.51 4.00 2.71
C LYS A 109 8.21 4.15 3.49
N THR A 110 7.53 5.27 3.28
CA THR A 110 6.31 5.65 3.97
C THR A 110 5.15 5.74 2.98
N LEU A 111 4.00 5.19 3.36
CA LEU A 111 2.71 5.45 2.73
C LEU A 111 1.87 6.32 3.65
N THR A 112 1.14 7.28 3.08
CA THR A 112 0.18 8.10 3.83
C THR A 112 -1.26 7.77 3.44
N LEU A 113 -2.13 7.62 4.43
CA LEU A 113 -3.58 7.56 4.29
C LEU A 113 -4.17 8.86 4.86
N ARG A 114 -4.92 9.61 4.06
CA ARG A 114 -5.48 10.91 4.46
C ARG A 114 -7.00 10.87 4.44
N PRO A 115 -7.69 11.35 5.49
CA PRO A 115 -9.12 11.52 5.42
C PRO A 115 -9.45 12.74 4.55
N ALA A 116 -10.52 12.64 3.78
CA ALA A 116 -11.07 13.68 2.94
C ALA A 116 -12.50 13.96 3.37
N THR A 117 -12.78 15.21 3.70
CA THR A 117 -14.06 15.66 4.24
C THR A 117 -14.69 16.71 3.33
N VAL A 118 -16.02 16.85 3.39
CA VAL A 118 -16.75 17.92 2.72
C VAL A 118 -16.80 19.12 3.66
N MET A 119 -16.12 20.22 3.31
CA MET A 119 -16.02 21.40 4.20
C MET A 119 -17.38 21.99 4.57
N GLU A 120 -18.33 21.98 3.63
CA GLU A 120 -19.67 22.56 3.82
C GLU A 120 -20.63 21.66 4.61
N SER A 121 -20.32 20.36 4.72
CA SER A 121 -21.13 19.40 5.46
C SER A 121 -20.24 18.50 6.33
N PRO A 122 -19.83 18.99 7.51
CA PRO A 122 -18.94 18.25 8.42
C PRO A 122 -19.53 16.91 8.92
N LYS A 123 -20.86 16.76 8.86
CA LYS A 123 -21.56 15.51 9.22
C LYS A 123 -21.63 14.48 8.09
N SER A 124 -21.19 14.84 6.87
CA SER A 124 -21.14 13.89 5.76
C SER A 124 -20.11 12.78 6.02
N PRO A 125 -20.29 11.58 5.44
CA PRO A 125 -19.27 10.55 5.48
C PRO A 125 -17.94 11.08 4.91
N LEU A 126 -16.83 10.71 5.55
CA LEU A 126 -15.50 10.99 5.05
C LEU A 126 -15.03 9.87 4.10
N SER A 127 -14.05 10.18 3.26
CA SER A 127 -13.38 9.22 2.39
C SER A 127 -11.90 9.13 2.76
N TRP A 128 -11.25 7.99 2.49
CA TRP A 128 -9.81 7.84 2.71
C TRP A 128 -9.05 7.85 1.39
N LEU A 129 -8.12 8.79 1.28
CA LEU A 129 -7.19 8.90 0.17
C LEU A 129 -5.91 8.15 0.52
N CYS A 130 -5.52 7.23 -0.35
CA CYS A 130 -4.27 6.51 -0.21
C CYS A 130 -3.17 7.14 -1.07
N GLY A 131 -1.97 7.28 -0.52
CA GLY A 131 -0.78 7.64 -1.27
C GLY A 131 -0.93 8.94 -2.05
N TYR A 132 -0.79 8.86 -3.37
CA TYR A 132 -0.90 9.98 -4.30
C TYR A 132 -2.32 10.28 -4.77
N ALA A 133 -3.33 9.57 -4.24
CA ALA A 133 -4.73 9.87 -4.54
C ALA A 133 -5.08 11.32 -4.15
N GLN A 134 -5.82 11.97 -5.02
CA GLN A 134 -6.28 13.35 -4.84
C GLN A 134 -7.74 13.34 -4.39
N ALA A 135 -8.11 14.34 -3.59
CA ALA A 135 -9.50 14.56 -3.23
C ALA A 135 -10.31 14.90 -4.49
N VAL A 136 -11.53 14.36 -4.58
CA VAL A 136 -12.47 14.75 -5.63
C VAL A 136 -12.98 16.18 -5.39
N PRO A 137 -13.48 16.87 -6.43
CA PRO A 137 -14.10 18.19 -6.25
C PRO A 137 -15.17 18.17 -5.16
N GLY A 138 -15.11 19.14 -4.24
CA GLY A 138 -15.99 19.23 -3.07
C GLY A 138 -15.47 18.53 -1.81
N MET A 139 -14.38 17.78 -1.89
CA MET A 139 -13.68 17.23 -0.73
C MET A 139 -12.31 17.86 -0.52
N GLN A 140 -11.88 17.97 0.74
CA GLN A 140 -10.55 18.43 1.11
C GLN A 140 -9.81 17.35 1.91
N ALA A 141 -8.64 16.97 1.42
CA ALA A 141 -7.73 16.07 2.12
C ALA A 141 -7.11 16.76 3.35
N GLN A 142 -7.04 16.04 4.46
CA GLN A 142 -6.45 16.52 5.71
C GLN A 142 -5.05 15.96 5.92
N GLY A 143 -4.19 16.75 6.59
CA GLY A 143 -2.80 16.42 6.85
C GLY A 143 -1.88 16.40 5.62
N HIS A 144 -0.58 16.33 5.87
CA HIS A 144 0.42 16.31 4.81
C HIS A 144 0.51 14.92 4.18
N ASN A 145 0.92 14.87 2.91
CA ASN A 145 1.26 13.61 2.25
C ASN A 145 2.76 13.38 2.34
N LEU A 146 3.18 12.36 3.08
CA LEU A 146 4.58 11.95 3.22
C LEU A 146 4.91 10.69 2.41
N THR A 147 4.06 10.35 1.43
CA THR A 147 4.25 9.15 0.61
C THR A 147 5.49 9.29 -0.29
N ASP A 148 6.46 8.40 -0.10
CA ASP A 148 7.69 8.34 -0.89
C ASP A 148 7.93 6.98 -1.57
N ILE A 149 6.90 6.12 -1.57
CA ILE A 149 6.88 4.84 -2.30
C ILE A 149 6.67 5.11 -3.80
N PRO A 150 7.51 4.58 -4.70
CA PRO A 150 7.30 4.69 -6.14
C PRO A 150 5.92 4.18 -6.59
N SER A 151 5.26 4.92 -7.47
CA SER A 151 3.90 4.62 -7.95
C SER A 151 3.76 3.23 -8.59
N LEU A 152 4.84 2.69 -9.18
CA LEU A 152 4.89 1.32 -9.70
C LEU A 152 4.54 0.27 -8.63
N TYR A 153 4.96 0.50 -7.38
CA TYR A 153 4.74 -0.41 -6.26
C TYR A 153 3.42 -0.17 -5.52
N LEU A 154 2.72 0.91 -5.83
CA LEU A 154 1.42 1.20 -5.24
C LEU A 154 0.31 0.49 -6.01
N SER A 155 -0.77 0.14 -5.30
CA SER A 155 -2.01 -0.30 -5.93
C SER A 155 -2.70 0.86 -6.68
N PRO A 156 -3.55 0.59 -7.67
CA PRO A 156 -4.16 1.63 -8.51
C PRO A 156 -4.87 2.74 -7.70
N GLU A 157 -5.55 2.38 -6.62
CA GLU A 157 -6.26 3.30 -5.72
C GLU A 157 -5.34 4.25 -4.94
N CYS A 158 -4.06 3.88 -4.76
CA CYS A 158 -3.06 4.70 -4.08
C CYS A 158 -2.25 5.58 -5.05
N ARG A 159 -2.49 5.46 -6.36
CA ARG A 159 -1.85 6.28 -7.39
C ARG A 159 -2.67 7.54 -7.63
N SER A 160 -2.04 8.59 -8.14
CA SER A 160 -2.77 9.78 -8.57
C SER A 160 -3.66 9.42 -9.75
N TRP A 161 -4.98 9.61 -9.60
CA TRP A 161 -5.98 9.29 -10.62
C TRP A 161 -5.98 10.25 -11.83
N ARG A 162 -4.99 11.12 -11.99
CA ARG A 162 -4.95 12.09 -13.09
C ARG A 162 -3.69 11.98 -13.96
N ASN A 163 -3.82 11.14 -14.99
CA ASN A 163 -3.47 11.53 -16.36
C ASN A 163 -4.77 11.94 -17.10
N ALA A 164 -5.59 12.79 -16.50
CA ALA A 164 -6.76 13.36 -17.16
C ALA A 164 -6.40 14.80 -17.54
N SER A 165 -5.89 14.93 -18.77
CA SER A 165 -5.94 16.13 -19.59
C SER A 165 -7.30 16.80 -19.54
#